data_AF-A0AAN5YY95-F1
#
_entry.id   AF-A0AAN5YY95-F1
#
_cell.length_a   1.000
_cell.length_b   1.000
_cell.length_c   1.000
_cell.angle_alpha   90.00
_cell.angle_beta   90.00
_cell.angle_gamma   90.00
#
_symmetry.space_group_name_H-M   'P 1'
#
loop_
_entity.id
_entity.type
_entity.pdbx_description
1 polymer ?
#
loop_
_entity_poly.entity_id
_entity_poly.type
_entity_poly.pdbx_seq_one_letter_code
_entity_poly.pdbx_strand_id
1 'polypeptide(L)'
;MRYNRLISLLGAHCGGEMGDVIVGGVLDVPGKTMYDKLVHFRDRRDDLRQLLLNEPRGRPQRNVNLLLPACDPRADAGLLIMESMEYAHMSGSNTICTVTALLETGMIPMIEPQSTVTLDTA
;
A
#
# COMPACT_ATOMS: atom_id res chain seq x y z
N MET A 1 6.41 -26.75 -4.76
CA MET A 1 5.05 -26.20 -4.60
C MET A 1 4.67 -25.45 -5.86
N ARG A 2 3.42 -25.54 -6.31
CA ARG A 2 2.88 -24.71 -7.40
C ARG A 2 2.09 -23.57 -6.77
N TYR A 3 2.42 -22.33 -7.11
CA TYR A 3 1.76 -21.14 -6.58
C TYR A 3 0.82 -20.55 -7.64
N ASN A 4 -0.41 -20.20 -7.24
CA ASN A 4 -1.37 -19.49 -8.09
C ASN A 4 -1.23 -17.97 -7.98
N ARG A 5 -0.74 -17.48 -6.84
CA ARG A 5 -0.45 -16.07 -6.56
C ARG A 5 0.78 -15.97 -5.67
N LEU A 6 1.66 -15.02 -5.97
CA LEU A 6 2.82 -14.65 -5.17
C LEU A 6 2.74 -13.14 -4.95
N ILE A 7 2.67 -12.70 -3.70
CA ILE A 7 2.60 -11.28 -3.31
C ILE A 7 3.73 -11.05 -2.31
N SER A 8 4.55 -10.04 -2.57
CA SER A 8 5.68 -9.66 -1.72
C SER A 8 5.29 -8.46 -0.86
N LEU A 9 5.49 -8.58 0.45
CA LEU A 9 5.21 -7.53 1.42
C LEU A 9 6.47 -7.21 2.22
N LEU A 10 6.67 -5.93 2.51
CA LEU A 10 7.62 -5.44 3.51
C LEU A 10 6.86 -5.20 4.80
N GLY A 11 7.32 -5.83 5.89
CA GLY A 11 6.71 -5.65 7.21
C GLY A 11 7.16 -4.33 7.84
N ALA A 12 6.22 -3.50 8.30
CA ALA A 12 6.52 -2.22 8.92
C ALA A 12 5.50 -1.89 10.03
N HIS A 13 5.91 -1.04 10.97
CA HIS A 13 5.01 -0.47 11.96
C HIS A 13 5.36 0.99 12.29
N CYS A 14 4.35 1.78 12.66
CA CYS A 14 4.51 3.14 13.14
C CYS A 14 3.80 3.28 14.48
N GLY A 15 4.54 3.60 15.55
CA GLY A 15 3.94 3.71 16.89
C GLY A 15 3.28 2.42 17.42
N GLY A 16 3.69 1.25 16.92
CA GLY A 16 3.09 -0.04 17.24
C GLY A 16 1.93 -0.45 16.33
N GLU A 17 1.46 0.43 15.45
CA GLU A 17 0.44 0.12 14.45
C GLU A 17 1.07 -0.51 13.21
N MET A 18 0.58 -1.68 12.80
CA MET A 18 1.11 -2.45 11.67
C MET A 18 0.64 -1.84 10.34
N GLY A 19 1.56 -1.59 9.42
CA GLY A 19 1.28 -1.05 8.09
C GLY A 19 2.17 -1.68 7.02
N ASP A 20 1.99 -2.97 6.78
CA ASP A 20 2.82 -3.72 5.82
C ASP A 20 2.64 -3.19 4.40
N VAL A 21 3.71 -3.13 3.61
CA VAL A 21 3.71 -2.51 2.28
C VAL A 21 3.85 -3.58 1.21
N ILE A 22 2.88 -3.68 0.30
CA ILE A 22 2.96 -4.54 -0.88
C ILE A 22 3.94 -3.90 -1.87
N VAL A 23 5.03 -4.60 -2.13
CA VAL A 23 6.12 -4.17 -3.04
C VAL A 23 6.19 -4.99 -4.32
N GLY A 24 5.36 -6.02 -4.47
CA GLY A 24 5.31 -6.82 -5.68
C GLY A 24 4.18 -7.84 -5.72
N GLY A 25 3.80 -8.26 -6.93
CA GLY A 25 2.80 -9.31 -7.17
C GLY A 25 1.36 -8.82 -7.33
N VAL A 26 1.13 -7.51 -7.31
CA VAL A 26 -0.17 -6.89 -7.59
C VAL A 26 -0.01 -5.95 -8.79
N LEU A 27 -0.89 -6.11 -9.78
CA LEU A 27 -0.91 -5.27 -10.98
C LEU A 27 -1.76 -4.02 -10.76
N ASP A 28 -1.42 -2.96 -11.50
CA ASP A 28 -2.22 -1.75 -11.55
C ASP A 28 -3.61 -2.00 -12.17
N VAL A 29 -4.53 -1.06 -11.93
CA VAL A 29 -5.92 -1.11 -12.41
C VAL A 29 -6.28 0.17 -13.17
N PRO A 30 -7.27 0.11 -14.08
CA PRO A 30 -7.73 1.31 -14.79
C PRO A 30 -8.31 2.35 -13.82
N GLY A 31 -7.89 3.60 -13.97
CA GLY A 31 -8.40 4.75 -13.21
C GLY A 31 -7.69 6.04 -13.63
N LYS A 32 -8.39 7.18 -13.61
CA LYS A 32 -7.76 8.50 -13.88
C LYS A 32 -7.23 9.15 -12.61
N THR A 33 -7.74 8.72 -11.47
CA THR A 33 -7.37 9.20 -10.13
C THR A 33 -7.10 8.01 -9.21
N MET A 34 -6.39 8.25 -8.10
CA MET A 34 -6.23 7.23 -7.07
C MET A 34 -7.58 6.80 -6.48
N TYR A 35 -8.57 7.71 -6.42
CA TYR A 35 -9.94 7.38 -6.05
C TYR A 35 -10.59 6.37 -7.00
N ASP A 36 -10.43 6.54 -8.33
CA ASP A 36 -10.96 5.57 -9.30
C ASP A 36 -10.34 4.18 -9.09
N LYS A 37 -9.03 4.14 -8.80
CA LYS A 37 -8.33 2.89 -8.48
C LYS A 37 -8.83 2.28 -7.17
N LEU A 38 -9.05 3.10 -6.13
CA LEU A 38 -9.65 2.67 -4.86
C LEU A 38 -11.02 2.03 -5.10
N VAL A 39 -11.90 2.70 -5.84
CA VAL A 39 -13.23 2.20 -6.18
C VAL A 39 -13.14 0.88 -6.95
N HIS A 40 -12.21 0.77 -7.90
CA HIS A 40 -11.96 -0.47 -8.62
C HIS A 40 -11.56 -1.62 -7.69
N PHE A 41 -10.62 -1.37 -6.77
CA PHE A 41 -10.20 -2.39 -5.81
C PHE A 41 -11.34 -2.78 -4.88
N ARG A 42 -12.04 -1.81 -4.29
CA ARG A 42 -13.18 -2.04 -3.38
C ARG A 42 -14.32 -2.83 -4.06
N ASP A 43 -14.71 -2.44 -5.26
CA ASP A 43 -15.94 -2.95 -5.87
C ASP A 43 -15.71 -4.19 -6.74
N ARG A 44 -14.48 -4.41 -7.23
CA ARG A 44 -14.15 -5.49 -8.18
C ARG A 44 -13.05 -6.44 -7.72
N ARG A 45 -12.19 -6.03 -6.78
CA ARG A 45 -10.97 -6.75 -6.40
C ARG A 45 -10.71 -6.76 -4.89
N ASP A 46 -11.76 -6.73 -4.09
CA ASP A 46 -11.69 -6.81 -2.61
C ASP A 46 -11.10 -8.15 -2.14
N ASP A 47 -11.01 -9.14 -3.05
CA ASP A 47 -10.33 -10.41 -2.83
C ASP A 47 -8.88 -10.24 -2.35
N LEU A 48 -8.19 -9.17 -2.77
CA LEU A 48 -6.84 -8.87 -2.31
C LEU A 48 -6.80 -8.49 -0.83
N ARG A 49 -7.68 -7.56 -0.41
CA ARG A 49 -7.78 -7.11 0.97
C ARG A 49 -8.20 -8.26 1.88
N GLN A 50 -9.25 -8.99 1.50
CA GLN A 50 -9.73 -10.15 2.24
C GLN A 50 -8.64 -11.22 2.37
N LEU A 51 -7.86 -11.47 1.31
CA LEU A 51 -6.77 -12.46 1.35
C LEU A 51 -5.67 -12.07 2.35
N LEU A 52 -5.33 -10.79 2.46
CA LEU A 52 -4.17 -10.33 3.23
C LEU A 52 -4.51 -9.94 4.69
N LEU A 53 -5.75 -9.52 4.93
CA LEU A 53 -6.20 -9.05 6.25
C LEU A 53 -6.94 -10.12 7.06
N ASN A 54 -7.56 -11.10 6.40
CA ASN A 54 -8.24 -12.19 7.12
C ASN A 54 -7.30 -13.35 7.45
N GLU A 55 -7.67 -14.11 8.49
CA GLU A 55 -7.04 -15.38 8.79
C GLU A 55 -7.12 -16.34 7.58
N PRO A 56 -6.09 -17.18 7.34
CA PRO A 56 -4.92 -17.42 8.20
C PRO A 56 -3.71 -16.52 7.89
N ARG A 57 -3.86 -15.53 7.00
CA ARG A 57 -2.72 -14.70 6.52
C ARG A 57 -2.59 -13.38 7.26
N GLY A 58 -3.73 -12.80 7.63
CA GLY A 58 -3.80 -11.56 8.38
C GLY A 58 -4.29 -11.77 9.81
N ARG A 59 -4.61 -10.65 10.45
CA ARG A 59 -5.15 -10.52 11.81
C ARG A 59 -5.88 -9.18 11.93
N PRO A 60 -6.84 -9.03 12.85
CA PRO A 60 -7.69 -7.83 12.90
C PRO A 60 -6.96 -6.48 13.00
N GLN A 61 -5.78 -6.45 13.65
CA GLN A 61 -4.98 -5.24 13.84
C GLN A 61 -3.98 -4.95 12.69
N ARG A 62 -4.00 -5.73 11.61
CA ARG A 62 -3.10 -5.55 10.48
C ARG A 62 -3.75 -4.61 9.46
N ASN A 63 -2.98 -3.63 8.99
CA ASN A 63 -3.27 -2.87 7.79
C ASN A 63 -2.25 -3.24 6.70
N VAL A 64 -2.65 -3.08 5.44
CA VAL A 64 -1.76 -3.33 4.30
C VAL A 64 -1.85 -2.18 3.30
N ASN A 65 -0.69 -1.69 2.90
CA ASN A 65 -0.49 -0.57 1.99
C ASN A 65 -0.16 -1.11 0.60
N LEU A 66 -0.96 -0.75 -0.40
CA LEU A 66 -0.72 -1.12 -1.79
C LEU A 66 -0.09 0.05 -2.54
N LEU A 67 1.16 -0.14 -2.96
CA LEU A 67 1.84 0.76 -3.89
C LEU A 67 1.32 0.56 -5.31
N LEU A 68 1.01 1.67 -5.98
CA LEU A 68 0.60 1.71 -7.37
C LEU A 68 1.33 2.86 -8.09
N PRO A 69 1.37 2.86 -9.44
CA PRO A 69 1.72 4.06 -10.18
C PRO A 69 0.80 5.22 -9.77
N ALA A 70 1.40 6.37 -9.46
CA ALA A 70 0.68 7.61 -9.16
C ALA A 70 -0.15 8.06 -10.38
N CYS A 71 -1.28 8.71 -10.12
CA CYS A 71 -2.09 9.35 -11.14
C CYS A 71 -1.69 10.83 -11.33
N ASP A 72 -1.31 11.51 -10.25
CA ASP A 72 -0.70 12.84 -10.31
C ASP A 72 0.78 12.75 -10.72
N PRO A 73 1.21 13.39 -11.83
CA PRO A 73 2.59 13.36 -12.28
C PRO A 73 3.58 14.04 -11.33
N ARG A 74 3.11 14.75 -10.29
CA ARG A 74 3.95 15.38 -9.26
C ARG A 74 4.26 14.44 -8.09
N ALA A 75 3.60 13.29 -8.01
CA ALA A 75 3.80 12.33 -6.92
C ALA A 75 4.82 11.25 -7.31
N ASP A 76 5.57 10.79 -6.31
CA ASP A 76 6.59 9.76 -6.46
C ASP A 76 5.96 8.35 -6.50
N ALA A 77 4.84 8.15 -5.81
CA ALA A 77 4.10 6.89 -5.79
C ALA A 77 2.61 7.11 -5.47
N GLY A 78 1.76 6.20 -5.94
CA GLY A 78 0.36 6.08 -5.53
C GLY A 78 0.20 5.12 -4.36
N LEU A 79 -0.67 5.46 -3.41
CA LEU A 79 -0.91 4.64 -2.21
C LEU A 79 -2.41 4.39 -2.02
N LEU A 80 -2.78 3.12 -1.88
CA LEU A 80 -4.07 2.70 -1.35
C LEU A 80 -3.87 2.00 0.01
N ILE A 81 -4.65 2.40 1.01
CA ILE A 81 -4.59 1.83 2.35
C ILE A 81 -5.73 0.83 2.50
N MET A 82 -5.41 -0.40 2.86
CA MET A 82 -6.37 -1.47 3.12
C MET A 82 -6.46 -1.74 4.62
N GLU A 83 -7.64 -1.50 5.18
CA GLU A 83 -7.98 -1.80 6.56
C GLU A 83 -9.00 -2.95 6.65
N SER A 84 -9.20 -3.49 7.85
CA SER A 84 -10.05 -4.68 8.06
C SER A 84 -11.49 -4.53 7.55
N MET A 85 -12.02 -3.31 7.48
CA MET A 85 -13.40 -3.04 7.04
C MET A 85 -13.51 -2.20 5.77
N GLU A 86 -12.46 -1.50 5.36
CA GLU A 86 -12.53 -0.52 4.29
C GLU A 86 -11.20 -0.30 3.57
N TYR A 87 -11.28 0.48 2.49
CA TYR A 87 -10.12 1.14 1.92
C TYR A 87 -10.11 2.58 2.45
N ALA A 88 -9.14 2.89 3.31
CA ALA A 88 -9.05 4.22 3.91
C ALA A 88 -8.48 5.23 2.89
N HIS A 89 -9.03 6.45 2.91
CA HIS A 89 -8.57 7.55 2.05
C HIS A 89 -7.19 8.08 2.46
N MET A 90 -6.95 8.18 3.76
CA MET A 90 -5.71 8.68 4.34
C MET A 90 -5.47 8.04 5.71
N SER A 91 -4.21 7.74 6.02
CA SER A 91 -3.79 7.26 7.34
C SER A 91 -2.34 7.67 7.60
N GLY A 92 -2.09 8.34 8.72
CA GLY A 92 -0.76 8.87 9.06
C GLY A 92 0.27 7.78 9.34
N SER A 93 -0.09 6.78 10.15
CA SER A 93 0.76 5.63 10.51
C SER A 93 1.16 4.82 9.27
N ASN A 94 0.20 4.53 8.39
CA ASN A 94 0.43 3.83 7.13
C ASN A 94 1.25 4.64 6.13
N THR A 95 1.05 5.95 6.07
CA THR A 95 1.89 6.86 5.27
C THR A 95 3.35 6.79 5.74
N ILE A 96 3.59 6.87 7.05
CA ILE A 96 4.93 6.75 7.63
C ILE A 96 5.54 5.38 7.29
N CYS A 97 4.82 4.28 7.51
CA CYS A 97 5.29 2.94 7.17
C CYS A 97 5.67 2.82 5.69
N THR A 98 4.84 3.39 4.80
CA THR A 98 5.06 3.36 3.35
C THR A 98 6.30 4.15 2.95
N VAL A 99 6.45 5.38 3.45
CA VAL A 99 7.63 6.21 3.15
C VAL A 99 8.90 5.58 3.70
N THR A 100 8.87 5.05 4.92
CA THR A 100 9.99 4.29 5.50
C THR A 100 10.38 3.12 4.61
N ALA A 101 9.41 2.30 4.19
CA ALA A 101 9.66 1.17 3.30
C ALA A 101 10.28 1.60 1.97
N LEU A 102 9.75 2.65 1.34
CA LEU A 102 10.22 3.14 0.04
C LEU A 102 11.68 3.64 0.11
N LEU A 103 12.03 4.37 1.17
CA LEU A 103 13.38 4.93 1.32
C LEU A 103 14.38 3.87 1.78
N GLU A 104 14.06 3.05 2.78
CA GLU A 104 14.99 2.04 3.34
C GLU A 104 15.31 0.91 2.36
N THR A 105 14.39 0.59 1.46
CA THR A 105 14.64 -0.39 0.39
C THR A 105 15.34 0.19 -0.83
N GLY A 106 15.49 1.51 -0.91
CA GLY A 106 16.02 2.20 -2.08
C GLY A 106 15.10 2.20 -3.30
N MET A 107 13.79 1.89 -3.12
CA MET A 107 12.79 2.09 -4.17
C MET A 107 12.67 3.57 -4.55
N ILE A 108 12.84 4.46 -3.57
CA ILE A 108 13.10 5.89 -3.77
C ILE A 108 14.48 6.21 -3.17
N PRO A 109 15.37 6.93 -3.89
CA PRO A 109 16.66 7.33 -3.35
C PRO A 109 16.53 8.16 -2.07
N MET A 110 17.20 7.74 -1.00
CA MET A 110 17.28 8.49 0.25
C MET A 110 18.35 9.58 0.15
N ILE A 111 17.99 10.81 0.53
CA ILE A 111 18.85 11.99 0.58
C ILE A 111 18.94 12.47 2.04
N GLU A 112 20.16 12.69 2.51
CA GLU A 112 20.45 13.25 3.83
C GLU A 112 20.73 14.78 3.75
N PRO A 113 20.35 15.58 4.78
CA PRO A 113 19.72 15.16 6.03
C PRO A 113 18.20 14.99 5.93
N GLN A 114 17.60 15.32 4.79
CA GLN A 114 16.16 15.29 4.60
C GLN A 114 15.80 14.84 3.19
N SER A 115 14.91 13.85 3.12
CA SER A 115 14.24 13.41 1.89
C SER A 115 12.81 13.95 1.89
N THR A 116 12.31 14.33 0.71
CA THR A 116 10.90 14.68 0.51
C THR A 116 10.29 13.64 -0.43
N VAL A 117 9.19 13.03 0.00
CA VAL A 117 8.43 12.05 -0.79
C VAL A 117 6.98 12.52 -0.85
N THR A 118 6.45 12.60 -2.06
CA THR A 118 5.07 12.99 -2.36
C THR A 118 4.27 11.75 -2.72
N LEU A 119 3.24 11.43 -1.94
CA LEU A 119 2.35 10.31 -2.21
C LEU A 119 1.00 10.82 -2.75
N ASP A 120 0.51 10.15 -3.80
CA ASP A 120 -0.82 10.34 -4.36
C ASP A 120 -1.79 9.36 -3.68
N THR A 121 -2.75 9.88 -2.92
CA THR A 121 -3.73 9.08 -2.17
C THR A 121 -5.14 9.29 -2.72
N ALA A 122 -6.03 8.34 -2.42
CA ALA A 122 -7.37 8.23 -3.01
C ALA A 122 -8.42 9.12 -2.35
#